data_AF-A0A2D4GKD2-F1
#
_entry.id   AF-A0A2D4GKD2-F1
#
_cell.length_a   1.000
_cell.length_b   1.000
_cell.length_c   1.000
_cell.angle_alpha   90.00
_cell.angle_beta   90.00
_cell.angle_gamma   90.00
#
_symmetry.space_group_name_H-M   'P 1'
#
loop_
_entity.id
_entity.type
_entity.pdbx_description
1 polymer ?
#
loop_
_entity_poly.entity_id
_entity_poly.type
_entity_poly.pdbx_seq_one_letter_code
_entity_poly.pdbx_strand_id
1 'polypeptide(L)'
;RRARHKQRRAAEARANVTVTDLEEVQDLLKMNIENNEHLVSGSIQAKVLKWGEDVTDFLPAPDFILMADCIYYEELLQRHFDLQKVPLDEHDEEYRSEDIHIFIMQKKKMNISS
;
A
#
# COMPACT_ATOMS: atom_id res chain seq x y z
N ARG A 1 8.93 -11.20 -4.96
CA ARG A 1 8.05 -11.29 -6.18
C ARG A 1 6.77 -10.48 -6.04
N ARG A 2 6.06 -10.54 -4.90
CA ARG A 2 4.82 -9.80 -4.63
C ARG A 2 5.01 -8.27 -4.56
N ALA A 3 6.05 -7.80 -3.86
CA ALA A 3 6.40 -6.36 -3.82
C ALA A 3 6.62 -5.76 -5.22
N ARG A 4 7.38 -6.46 -6.09
CA ARG A 4 7.62 -6.06 -7.48
C ARG A 4 6.33 -5.87 -8.30
N HIS A 5 5.36 -6.79 -8.19
CA HIS A 5 4.09 -6.68 -8.91
C HIS A 5 3.26 -5.48 -8.45
N LYS A 6 3.26 -5.20 -7.14
CA LYS A 6 2.54 -4.06 -6.56
C LYS A 6 3.12 -2.73 -7.04
N GLN A 7 4.45 -2.62 -7.06
CA GLN A 7 5.13 -1.45 -7.63
C GLN A 7 4.79 -1.25 -9.10
N ARG A 8 4.80 -2.33 -9.90
CA ARG A 8 4.46 -2.24 -11.33
C ARG A 8 3.03 -1.74 -11.56
N ARG A 9 2.05 -2.31 -10.85
CA ARG A 9 0.64 -1.89 -10.95
C ARG A 9 0.44 -0.43 -10.52
N ALA A 10 1.14 0.00 -9.47
CA ALA A 10 1.09 1.39 -9.03
C ALA A 10 1.73 2.34 -10.07
N ALA A 11 2.83 1.93 -10.72
CA ALA A 11 3.47 2.68 -11.79
C ALA A 11 2.56 2.85 -13.02
N GLU A 12 1.84 1.79 -13.42
CA GLU A 12 0.90 1.84 -14.56
C GLU A 12 -0.28 2.81 -14.33
N ALA A 13 -0.60 3.13 -13.07
CA ALA A 13 -1.66 4.08 -12.75
C ALA A 13 -1.25 5.53 -13.03
N ARG A 14 -2.20 6.40 -13.41
CA ARG A 14 -2.01 7.86 -13.48
C ARG A 14 -1.93 8.52 -12.08
N ALA A 15 -1.34 7.82 -11.12
CA ALA A 15 -1.23 8.24 -9.73
C ALA A 15 0.14 8.86 -9.43
N ASN A 16 0.20 9.66 -8.37
CA ASN A 16 1.46 10.12 -7.78
C ASN A 16 1.83 9.20 -6.62
N VAL A 17 2.78 8.30 -6.87
CA VAL A 17 3.06 7.17 -5.98
C VAL A 17 4.36 7.42 -5.22
N THR A 18 4.31 7.23 -3.90
CA THR A 18 5.52 7.08 -3.08
C THR A 18 5.57 5.64 -2.57
N VAL A 19 6.55 4.87 -3.03
CA VAL A 19 6.80 3.51 -2.51
C VAL A 19 7.76 3.60 -1.33
N THR A 20 7.42 2.94 -0.23
CA THR A 20 8.19 3.05 1.01
C THR A 20 8.58 1.69 1.56
N ASP A 21 9.81 1.61 2.09
CA ASP A 21 10.34 0.45 2.81
C ASP A 21 11.54 0.91 3.67
N LEU A 22 12.24 -0.01 4.30
CA LEU A 22 13.48 0.26 5.05
C LEU A 22 14.61 0.74 4.13
N GLU A 23 15.62 1.39 4.73
CA GLU A 23 16.82 1.90 4.03
C GLU A 23 17.48 0.84 3.14
N GLU A 24 17.66 -0.37 3.67
CA GLU A 24 18.30 -1.49 2.98
C GLU A 24 17.57 -1.97 1.72
N VAL A 25 16.30 -1.59 1.53
CA VAL A 25 15.48 -1.98 0.38
C VAL A 25 15.47 -0.90 -0.70
N GLN A 26 15.92 0.32 -0.40
CA GLN A 26 15.77 1.49 -1.30
C GLN A 26 16.37 1.29 -2.69
N ASP A 27 17.56 0.67 -2.80
CA ASP A 27 18.19 0.40 -4.09
C ASP A 27 17.36 -0.57 -4.94
N LEU A 28 16.75 -1.58 -4.31
CA LEU A 28 15.84 -2.48 -5.01
C LEU A 28 14.56 -1.78 -5.47
N LEU A 29 14.04 -0.83 -4.70
CA LEU A 29 12.88 -0.03 -5.12
C LEU A 29 13.23 0.84 -6.34
N LYS A 30 14.37 1.53 -6.31
CA LYS A 30 14.86 2.37 -7.41
C LYS A 30 15.09 1.56 -8.68
N MET A 31 15.76 0.42 -8.58
CA MET A 31 15.94 -0.50 -9.71
C MET A 31 14.59 -0.95 -10.30
N ASN A 32 13.57 -1.22 -9.47
CA ASN A 32 12.25 -1.59 -9.99
C ASN A 32 11.55 -0.41 -10.67
N ILE A 33 11.72 0.82 -10.16
CA ILE A 33 11.18 2.02 -10.79
C ILE A 33 11.80 2.22 -12.17
N GLU A 34 13.14 2.21 -12.27
CA GLU A 34 13.88 2.38 -13.52
C GLU A 34 13.48 1.33 -14.56
N ASN A 35 13.41 0.05 -14.15
CA ASN A 35 13.01 -1.04 -15.06
C ASN A 35 11.58 -0.91 -15.59
N ASN A 36 10.70 -0.17 -14.90
CA ASN A 36 9.30 0.00 -15.28
C ASN A 36 8.96 1.45 -15.66
N GLU A 37 9.95 2.33 -15.80
CA GLU A 37 9.75 3.76 -16.08
C GLU A 37 8.89 3.98 -17.34
N HIS A 38 9.10 3.14 -18.35
CA HIS A 38 8.34 3.14 -19.61
C HIS A 38 6.84 2.84 -19.45
N LEU A 39 6.42 2.27 -18.32
CA LEU A 39 5.01 2.02 -17.99
C LEU A 39 4.40 3.13 -17.14
N VAL A 40 5.21 4.06 -16.62
CA VAL A 40 4.77 5.10 -15.70
C VAL A 40 3.93 6.14 -16.43
N SER A 41 2.63 6.22 -16.07
CA SER A 41 1.71 7.23 -16.61
C SER A 41 1.52 8.44 -15.68
N GLY A 42 1.93 8.32 -14.41
CA GLY A 42 1.89 9.38 -13.41
C GLY A 42 3.30 9.75 -12.92
N SER A 43 3.52 9.68 -11.61
CA SER A 43 4.86 9.80 -11.01
C SER A 43 5.08 8.69 -9.98
N ILE A 44 6.33 8.26 -9.82
CA ILE A 44 6.71 7.29 -8.81
C ILE A 44 8.07 7.66 -8.20
N GLN A 45 8.17 7.58 -6.87
CA GLN A 45 9.41 7.79 -6.13
C GLN A 45 9.55 6.77 -5.00
N ALA A 46 10.80 6.47 -4.62
CA ALA A 46 11.11 5.67 -3.45
C ALA A 46 11.53 6.56 -2.28
N LYS A 47 10.99 6.31 -1.08
CA LYS A 47 11.39 6.96 0.17
C LYS A 47 11.51 5.94 1.29
N VAL A 48 12.31 6.25 2.31
CA VAL A 48 12.40 5.45 3.53
C VAL A 48 11.22 5.79 4.43
N LEU A 49 10.54 4.76 4.94
CA LEU A 49 9.57 4.92 6.02
C LEU A 49 9.64 3.70 6.93
N LYS A 50 10.24 3.86 8.11
CA LYS A 50 10.17 2.86 9.16
C LYS A 50 8.91 3.10 9.99
N TRP A 51 8.10 2.05 10.15
CA TRP A 51 6.81 2.19 10.83
C TRP A 51 6.99 2.64 12.28
N GLY A 52 6.09 3.53 12.72
CA GLY A 52 6.14 4.13 14.05
C GLY A 52 7.03 5.38 14.16
N GLU A 53 7.71 5.77 13.08
CA GLU A 53 8.49 7.01 13.02
C GLU A 53 7.68 8.20 12.46
N ASP A 54 8.31 9.37 12.41
CA ASP A 54 7.69 10.60 11.91
C ASP A 54 7.26 10.48 10.44
N VAL A 55 6.10 11.04 10.13
CA VAL A 55 5.48 10.96 8.79
C VAL A 55 5.31 12.32 8.12
N THR A 56 5.94 13.38 8.64
CA THR A 56 5.76 14.75 8.16
C THR A 56 6.13 14.88 6.68
N ASP A 57 7.17 14.17 6.24
CA ASP A 57 7.64 14.13 4.84
C ASP A 57 6.66 13.47 3.84
N PHE A 58 5.56 12.91 4.35
CA PHE A 58 4.50 12.26 3.59
C PHE A 58 3.17 13.04 3.67
N LEU A 59 3.21 14.28 4.15
CA LEU A 59 2.06 15.19 4.14
C LEU A 59 1.96 15.95 2.80
N PRO A 60 0.76 16.30 2.32
CA PRO A 60 -0.55 15.98 2.93
C PRO A 60 -0.85 14.48 2.89
N ALA A 61 -1.75 14.02 3.78
CA ALA A 61 -2.11 12.60 3.83
C ALA A 61 -2.56 12.10 2.45
N PRO A 62 -2.08 10.92 2.01
CA PRO A 62 -2.41 10.41 0.69
C PRO A 62 -3.87 10.01 0.58
N ASP A 63 -4.43 10.05 -0.63
CA ASP A 63 -5.79 9.59 -0.90
C ASP A 63 -5.95 8.08 -0.63
N PHE A 64 -4.90 7.31 -0.89
CA PHE A 64 -4.86 5.86 -0.73
C PHE A 64 -3.57 5.40 -0.07
N ILE A 65 -3.69 4.43 0.84
CA ILE A 65 -2.57 3.67 1.39
C ILE A 65 -2.74 2.22 0.96
N LEU A 66 -1.73 1.67 0.28
CA LEU A 66 -1.72 0.28 -0.15
C LEU A 66 -0.74 -0.52 0.71
N MET A 67 -1.21 -1.61 1.30
CA MET A 67 -0.42 -2.50 2.15
C MET A 67 -0.54 -3.95 1.70
N ALA A 68 0.49 -4.73 2.02
CA ALA A 68 0.86 -5.83 1.17
C ALA A 68 1.68 -6.90 1.91
N ASP A 69 1.05 -7.96 2.40
CA ASP A 69 1.70 -8.94 3.29
C ASP A 69 2.30 -8.25 4.55
N CYS A 70 1.58 -7.27 5.07
CA CYS A 70 2.02 -6.36 6.15
C CYS A 70 1.29 -6.60 7.48
N ILE A 71 0.18 -7.32 7.45
CA ILE A 71 -0.78 -7.44 8.55
C ILE A 71 -0.93 -8.91 8.90
N TYR A 72 -0.72 -9.24 10.17
CA TYR A 72 -0.81 -10.60 10.70
C TYR A 72 -1.96 -10.80 11.70
N TYR A 73 -2.57 -9.71 12.17
CA TYR A 73 -3.62 -9.71 13.20
C TYR A 73 -4.75 -8.75 12.82
N GLU A 74 -5.87 -9.27 12.34
CA GLU A 74 -7.01 -8.48 11.87
C GLU A 74 -7.71 -7.75 13.04
N GLU A 75 -7.76 -8.38 14.21
CA GLU A 75 -8.47 -7.89 15.39
C GLU A 75 -7.89 -6.57 15.91
N LEU A 76 -6.59 -6.34 15.71
CA LEU A 76 -5.93 -5.09 16.10
C LEU A 76 -6.35 -3.93 15.20
N LEU A 77 -6.60 -4.20 13.91
CA LEU A 77 -7.03 -3.18 12.96
C LEU A 77 -8.47 -2.74 13.22
N GLN A 78 -9.35 -3.69 13.55
CA GLN A 78 -10.76 -3.41 13.84
C GLN A 78 -10.96 -2.42 15.00
N ARG A 79 -9.96 -2.23 15.87
CA ARG A 79 -9.99 -1.22 16.96
C ARG A 79 -10.05 0.21 16.43
N HIS A 80 -9.36 0.49 15.31
CA HIS A 80 -9.18 1.85 14.80
C HIS A 80 -9.76 2.04 13.38
N PHE A 81 -10.07 0.95 12.69
CA PHE A 81 -10.54 0.96 11.32
C PHE A 81 -11.84 0.16 11.20
N ASP A 82 -12.71 0.61 10.29
CA ASP A 82 -13.77 -0.19 9.72
C ASP A 82 -13.17 -1.04 8.59
N LEU A 83 -13.34 -2.35 8.67
CA LEU A 83 -12.79 -3.33 7.72
C LEU A 83 -13.92 -3.91 6.88
N GLN A 84 -13.77 -3.85 5.57
CA GLN A 84 -14.62 -4.54 4.60
C GLN A 84 -13.76 -5.55 3.83
N LYS A 85 -14.03 -6.85 4.00
CA LYS A 85 -13.41 -7.90 3.18
C LYS A 85 -13.99 -7.84 1.77
N VAL A 86 -13.12 -7.80 0.76
CA VAL A 86 -13.52 -7.90 -0.65
C VAL A 86 -13.82 -9.36 -0.96
N PRO A 87 -15.02 -9.69 -1.48
CA PRO A 87 -15.38 -11.05 -1.89
C PRO A 87 -14.38 -11.66 -2.87
N LEU A 88 -14.13 -12.98 -2.78
CA LEU A 88 -13.12 -13.67 -3.60
C LEU A 88 -13.47 -13.64 -5.11
N ASP A 89 -14.74 -13.57 -5.45
CA ASP A 89 -15.26 -13.43 -6.80
C ASP A 89 -15.06 -12.01 -7.38
N GLU A 90 -14.78 -11.01 -6.54
CA GLU A 90 -14.34 -9.68 -6.96
C GLU A 90 -12.81 -9.57 -7.13
N HIS A 91 -12.06 -10.62 -6.78
CA HIS A 91 -10.61 -10.68 -7.06
C HIS A 91 -10.39 -11.05 -8.53
N ASP A 92 -9.17 -10.82 -9.02
CA ASP A 92 -8.77 -11.28 -10.36
C ASP A 92 -8.99 -12.79 -10.51
N GLU A 93 -9.60 -13.22 -11.62
CA GLU A 93 -10.01 -14.62 -11.84
C GLU A 93 -8.83 -15.60 -11.81
N GLU A 94 -7.66 -15.18 -12.29
CA GLU A 94 -6.44 -15.98 -12.35
C GLU A 94 -5.56 -15.77 -11.10
N TYR A 95 -5.45 -14.53 -10.63
CA TYR A 95 -4.54 -14.14 -9.54
C TYR A 95 -5.23 -14.01 -8.18
N ARG A 96 -5.98 -15.04 -7.77
CA ARG A 96 -6.66 -15.11 -6.47
C ARG A 96 -6.40 -16.41 -5.72
N SER A 97 -6.61 -16.39 -4.41
CA SER A 97 -6.56 -17.58 -3.55
C SER A 97 -7.47 -17.36 -2.34
N GLU A 98 -8.09 -18.43 -1.83
CA GLU A 98 -8.84 -18.39 -0.58
C GLU A 98 -7.96 -17.95 0.61
N ASP A 99 -6.65 -18.21 0.54
CA ASP A 99 -5.67 -17.80 1.56
C ASP A 99 -5.17 -16.35 1.41
N ILE A 100 -5.56 -15.65 0.34
CA ILE A 100 -5.19 -14.24 0.11
C ILE A 100 -6.43 -13.38 0.30
N HIS A 101 -6.41 -12.55 1.34
CA HIS A 101 -7.52 -11.67 1.66
C HIS A 101 -7.20 -10.23 1.25
N ILE A 102 -8.18 -9.57 0.63
CA ILE A 102 -8.14 -8.14 0.34
C ILE A 102 -9.15 -7.46 1.27
N PHE A 103 -8.70 -6.43 1.98
CA PHE A 103 -9.53 -5.62 2.86
C PHE A 103 -9.49 -4.16 2.44
N ILE A 104 -10.66 -3.54 2.37
CA ILE A 104 -10.82 -2.08 2.34
C ILE A 104 -10.89 -1.63 3.79
N MET A 105 -9.98 -0.73 4.18
CA MET A 105 -9.89 -0.19 5.55
C MET A 105 -10.21 1.30 5.53
N GLN A 106 -11.15 1.72 6.37
CA GLN A 106 -11.46 3.14 6.58
C GLN A 106 -11.19 3.51 8.03
N LYS A 107 -10.48 4.62 8.27
CA LYS A 107 -10.20 5.08 9.64
C LYS A 107 -11.50 5.49 10.31
N LYS A 108 -11.77 4.96 11.50
CA LYS A 108 -12.93 5.36 12.30
C LYS A 108 -12.81 6.84 12.67
N LYS A 109 -13.93 7.57 12.59
CA LYS A 109 -14.01 8.91 13.19
C LYS A 109 -13.92 8.74 14.70
N MET A 110 -12.86 9.27 15.31
CA MET A 110 -12.77 9.34 16.76
C MET A 110 -13.83 10.33 17.24
N ASN A 111 -14.83 9.86 17.96
CA ASN A 111 -15.72 10.74 18.70
C ASN A 111 -14.90 11.34 19.84
N ILE A 112 -14.40 12.57 19.63
CA ILE A 112 -13.84 13.35 20.72
C ILE A 112 -15.04 13.83 21.54
N SER A 113 -15.39 13.08 22.57
CA SER A 113 -16.28 13.60 23.62
C SER A 113 -15.60 14.82 24.24
N SER A 114 -16.27 15.97 24.11
CA SER A 114 -15.89 17.23 24.76
C SER A 114 -15.98 17.14 26.27
#